data_AF-A0A929K946-F1
#
_entry.id   AF-A0A929K946-F1
#
_cell.length_a   1.000
_cell.length_b   1.000
_cell.length_c   1.000
_cell.angle_alpha   90.00
_cell.angle_beta   90.00
_cell.angle_gamma   90.00
#
_symmetry.space_group_name_H-M   'P 1'
#
loop_
_entity.id
_entity.type
_entity.pdbx_description
1 polymer ?
#
loop_
_entity_poly.entity_id
_entity_poly.type
_entity_poly.pdbx_seq_one_letter_code
_entity_poly.pdbx_strand_id
1 'polypeptide(L)'
;RKFLELVGLYPFPAQPARVDISFENVTTEKTIEAGTQVITEVGGERIVFETEEGFTLIPVSLESVKTTYDSKTIDNTPANEKEGVYFAAFGEKAPVGAELLLGFNDKFPPGKEIHISFVLFEEDLSSPGSHGGAREQVSPSAHVVWDYLSRGGKWDELTLKKDTTLALTRSGRIVFTGPSDMDEKDYWIRCRLEKGRYEIVPQINRILLNA
;
A
#
# COMPACT_ATOMS: atom_id res chain seq x y z
N ARG A 1 -4.18 -42.09 -7.78
CA ARG A 1 -5.46 -41.45 -7.38
C ARG A 1 -6.21 -42.27 -6.31
N LYS A 2 -6.51 -43.56 -6.52
CA LYS A 2 -7.25 -44.42 -5.55
C LYS A 2 -6.72 -44.50 -4.10
N PHE A 3 -5.42 -44.28 -3.87
CA PHE A 3 -4.82 -44.40 -2.53
C PHE A 3 -5.17 -43.24 -1.58
N LEU A 4 -5.34 -42.01 -2.10
CA LEU A 4 -5.65 -40.82 -1.30
C LEU A 4 -7.12 -40.80 -0.86
N GLU A 5 -8.03 -41.26 -1.73
CA GLU A 5 -9.46 -41.37 -1.43
C GLU A 5 -9.74 -42.42 -0.33
N LEU A 6 -8.96 -43.50 -0.27
CA LEU A 6 -9.10 -44.55 0.75
C LEU A 6 -8.64 -44.10 2.16
N VAL A 7 -7.81 -43.06 2.24
CA VAL A 7 -7.39 -42.45 3.52
C VAL A 7 -8.13 -41.13 3.82
N GLY A 8 -9.20 -40.82 3.06
CA GLY A 8 -10.05 -39.65 3.29
C GLY A 8 -9.44 -38.31 2.88
N LEU A 9 -8.41 -38.30 2.04
CA LEU A 9 -7.76 -37.08 1.55
C LEU A 9 -8.35 -36.68 0.19
N TYR A 10 -8.96 -35.50 0.15
CA TYR A 10 -9.52 -34.90 -1.05
C TYR A 10 -8.68 -33.69 -1.48
N PRO A 11 -8.45 -33.50 -2.79
CA PRO A 11 -7.84 -32.27 -3.27
C PRO A 11 -8.74 -31.08 -2.91
N PHE A 12 -8.14 -29.99 -2.45
CA PHE A 12 -8.88 -28.74 -2.24
C PHE A 12 -9.47 -28.25 -3.57
N PRO A 13 -10.66 -27.63 -3.54
CA PRO A 13 -11.20 -26.97 -4.71
C PRO A 13 -10.23 -25.88 -5.18
N ALA A 14 -10.27 -25.56 -6.48
CA ALA A 14 -9.56 -24.41 -7.01
C ALA A 14 -10.03 -23.15 -6.27
N GLN A 15 -9.09 -22.34 -5.78
CA GLN A 15 -9.38 -21.04 -5.19
C GLN A 15 -9.26 -19.96 -6.26
N PRO A 16 -10.14 -18.94 -6.27
CA PRO A 16 -10.05 -17.84 -7.22
C PRO A 16 -8.75 -17.06 -7.01
N ALA A 17 -8.12 -16.65 -8.11
CA ALA A 17 -6.97 -15.75 -8.06
C ALA A 17 -7.43 -14.33 -7.69
N ARG A 18 -6.57 -13.59 -6.98
CA ARG A 18 -6.76 -12.18 -6.62
C ARG A 18 -5.53 -11.41 -7.07
N VAL A 19 -5.74 -10.20 -7.57
CA VAL A 19 -4.68 -9.33 -8.05
C VAL A 19 -5.07 -7.88 -7.76
N ASP A 20 -4.08 -7.09 -7.37
CA ASP A 20 -4.26 -5.64 -7.25
C ASP A 20 -4.12 -5.02 -8.65
N ILE A 21 -5.00 -4.07 -8.98
CA ILE A 21 -4.96 -3.33 -10.25
C ILE A 21 -4.84 -1.85 -9.94
N SER A 22 -4.06 -1.11 -10.72
CA SER A 22 -3.98 0.35 -10.58
C SER A 22 -4.47 1.05 -11.85
N PHE A 23 -5.14 2.19 -11.67
CA PHE A 23 -5.61 3.03 -12.77
C PHE A 23 -4.70 4.25 -12.92
N GLU A 24 -4.00 4.31 -14.05
CA GLU A 24 -3.12 5.43 -14.40
C GLU A 24 -3.85 6.45 -15.28
N ASN A 25 -3.29 7.66 -15.40
CA ASN A 25 -3.80 8.75 -16.25
C ASN A 25 -5.27 9.14 -15.95
N VAL A 26 -5.68 9.05 -14.69
CA VAL A 26 -6.99 9.52 -14.24
C VAL A 26 -7.03 11.04 -14.34
N THR A 27 -7.90 11.58 -15.20
CA THR A 27 -8.06 13.03 -15.40
C THR A 27 -9.30 13.61 -14.74
N THR A 28 -10.27 12.76 -14.38
CA THR A 28 -11.49 13.16 -13.69
C THR A 28 -11.82 12.18 -12.59
N GLU A 29 -12.46 12.67 -11.52
CA GLU A 29 -12.98 11.80 -10.47
C GLU A 29 -13.98 10.80 -11.07
N LYS A 30 -13.84 9.51 -10.72
CA LYS A 30 -14.75 8.46 -11.18
C LYS A 30 -14.91 7.39 -10.12
N THR A 31 -16.15 7.05 -9.79
CA THR A 31 -16.42 5.91 -8.90
C THR A 31 -16.42 4.62 -9.70
N ILE A 32 -15.70 3.63 -9.18
CA ILE A 32 -15.70 2.24 -9.63
C ILE A 32 -16.53 1.47 -8.61
N GLU A 33 -17.60 0.85 -9.07
CA GLU A 33 -18.47 0.05 -8.21
C GLU A 33 -17.86 -1.33 -7.96
N ALA A 34 -18.23 -1.98 -6.85
CA ALA A 34 -17.93 -3.39 -6.65
C ALA A 34 -18.56 -4.24 -7.77
N GLY A 35 -17.87 -5.29 -8.20
CA GLY A 35 -18.27 -6.14 -9.33
C GLY A 35 -17.93 -5.55 -10.71
N THR A 36 -17.18 -4.45 -10.77
CA THR A 36 -16.71 -3.91 -12.06
C THR A 36 -15.73 -4.90 -12.68
N GLN A 37 -16.03 -5.36 -13.90
CA GLN A 37 -15.22 -6.37 -14.58
C GLN A 37 -14.01 -5.76 -15.28
N VAL A 38 -12.86 -6.42 -15.12
CA VAL A 38 -11.62 -6.15 -15.84
C VAL A 38 -11.21 -7.41 -16.57
N ILE A 39 -10.94 -7.30 -17.87
CA ILE A 39 -10.68 -8.44 -18.74
C ILE A 39 -9.26 -8.36 -19.25
N THR A 40 -8.55 -9.47 -19.17
CA THR A 40 -7.23 -9.66 -19.79
C THR A 40 -7.25 -10.92 -20.66
N GLU A 41 -6.29 -11.03 -21.57
CA GLU A 41 -6.14 -12.19 -22.45
C GLU A 41 -4.74 -12.78 -22.28
N VAL A 42 -4.67 -14.07 -21.94
CA VAL A 42 -3.42 -14.80 -21.76
C VAL A 42 -3.48 -16.07 -22.60
N GLY A 43 -2.55 -16.23 -23.54
CA GLY A 43 -2.50 -17.42 -24.39
C GLY A 43 -3.75 -17.64 -25.26
N GLY A 44 -4.51 -16.59 -25.57
CA GLY A 44 -5.78 -16.67 -26.32
C GLY A 44 -7.01 -16.99 -25.48
N GLU A 45 -6.86 -17.17 -24.17
CA GLU A 45 -7.97 -17.32 -23.22
C GLU A 45 -8.28 -15.99 -22.54
N ARG A 46 -9.56 -15.66 -22.46
CA ARG A 46 -10.03 -14.48 -21.72
C ARG A 46 -10.15 -14.81 -20.24
N ILE A 47 -9.43 -14.04 -19.44
CA ILE A 47 -9.51 -14.10 -17.97
C ILE A 47 -10.26 -12.86 -17.50
N VAL A 48 -11.32 -13.08 -16.72
CA VAL A 48 -12.17 -12.02 -16.17
C VAL A 48 -11.90 -11.93 -14.68
N PHE A 49 -11.56 -10.72 -14.25
CA PHE A 49 -11.53 -10.31 -12.84
C PHE A 49 -12.70 -9.36 -12.58
N GLU A 50 -13.10 -9.26 -11.31
CA GLU A 50 -14.07 -8.28 -10.85
C GLU A 50 -13.53 -7.56 -9.61
N THR A 51 -13.86 -6.28 -9.46
CA THR A 51 -13.51 -5.54 -8.25
C THR A 51 -14.31 -6.07 -7.05
N GLU A 52 -13.64 -6.31 -5.93
CA GLU A 52 -14.33 -6.82 -4.73
C GLU A 52 -15.05 -5.72 -3.95
N GLU A 53 -14.53 -4.50 -4.03
CA GLU A 53 -15.02 -3.32 -3.33
C GLU A 53 -15.09 -2.15 -4.31
N GLY A 54 -15.99 -1.20 -4.02
CA GLY A 54 -16.04 0.05 -4.76
C GLY A 54 -15.01 1.05 -4.24
N PHE A 55 -14.49 1.90 -5.11
CA PHE A 55 -13.54 2.95 -4.77
C PHE A 55 -13.63 4.13 -5.75
N THR A 56 -13.11 5.28 -5.36
CA THR A 56 -13.12 6.49 -6.18
C THR A 56 -11.73 6.74 -6.76
N LEU A 57 -11.65 6.75 -8.09
CA LEU A 57 -10.50 7.25 -8.82
C LEU A 57 -10.41 8.76 -8.64
N ILE A 58 -9.22 9.24 -8.29
CA ILE A 58 -8.92 10.66 -8.12
C ILE A 58 -7.89 11.12 -9.15
N PRO A 59 -7.98 12.38 -9.64
CA PRO A 59 -7.02 12.93 -10.60
C PRO A 59 -5.73 13.42 -9.92
N VAL A 60 -5.17 12.60 -9.03
CA VAL A 60 -3.92 12.86 -8.30
C VAL A 60 -2.95 11.73 -8.59
N SER A 61 -1.68 12.07 -8.81
CA SER A 61 -0.58 11.15 -9.04
C SER A 61 0.53 11.33 -8.03
N LEU A 62 1.20 10.24 -7.69
CA LEU A 62 2.40 10.24 -6.87
C LEU A 62 3.59 10.66 -7.76
N GLU A 63 4.22 11.80 -7.45
CA GLU A 63 5.33 12.36 -8.21
C GLU A 63 6.68 12.15 -7.53
N SER A 64 6.70 11.94 -6.22
CA SER A 64 7.95 11.79 -5.50
C SER A 64 7.84 10.83 -4.33
N VAL A 65 8.84 9.97 -4.19
CA VAL A 65 9.01 9.08 -3.05
C VAL A 65 10.40 9.29 -2.48
N LYS A 66 10.50 9.70 -1.23
CA LYS A 66 11.78 9.95 -0.57
C LYS A 66 11.83 9.27 0.79
N THR A 67 13.03 8.86 1.18
CA THR A 67 13.28 8.34 2.53
C THR A 67 14.32 9.18 3.21
N THR A 68 14.01 9.69 4.41
CA THR A 68 14.89 10.51 5.22
C THR A 68 15.23 9.81 6.54
N TYR A 69 16.52 9.65 6.83
CA TYR A 69 17.03 9.04 8.07
C TYR A 69 18.49 9.45 8.27
N ASP A 70 18.96 9.52 9.52
CA ASP A 70 20.35 9.88 9.86
C ASP A 70 20.88 11.13 9.11
N SER A 71 20.04 12.16 8.96
CA SER A 71 20.32 13.39 8.21
C SER A 71 20.61 13.20 6.71
N LYS A 72 20.25 12.05 6.15
CA LYS A 72 20.30 11.73 4.71
C LYS A 72 18.90 11.70 4.14
N THR A 73 18.78 12.08 2.88
CA THR A 73 17.55 11.92 2.09
C THR A 73 17.91 11.17 0.82
N ILE A 74 17.18 10.08 0.56
CA ILE A 74 17.30 9.27 -0.65
C ILE A 74 16.04 9.48 -1.48
N ASP A 75 16.22 9.75 -2.77
CA ASP A 75 15.13 9.78 -3.74
C ASP A 75 14.88 8.37 -4.28
N ASN A 76 13.73 7.81 -3.93
CA ASN A 76 13.28 6.48 -4.33
C ASN A 76 12.26 6.53 -5.48
N THR A 77 11.97 7.71 -6.02
CA THR A 77 11.01 7.87 -7.13
C THR A 77 11.36 6.97 -8.32
N PRO A 78 12.61 6.90 -8.80
CA PRO A 78 12.95 6.01 -9.92
C PRO A 78 12.84 4.51 -9.58
N ALA A 79 13.03 4.15 -8.31
CA ALA A 79 12.84 2.78 -7.86
C ALA A 79 11.35 2.41 -7.86
N ASN A 80 10.48 3.32 -7.41
CA ASN A 80 9.03 3.12 -7.39
C ASN A 80 8.40 3.00 -8.78
N GLU A 81 9.06 3.49 -9.84
CA GLU A 81 8.60 3.38 -11.22
C GLU A 81 9.02 2.06 -11.90
N LYS A 82 9.97 1.32 -11.32
CA LYS A 82 10.59 0.15 -11.94
C LYS A 82 10.24 -1.12 -11.20
N GLU A 83 9.51 -2.00 -11.88
CA GLU A 83 9.18 -3.33 -11.36
C GLU A 83 10.44 -4.14 -11.01
N GLY A 84 10.39 -4.82 -9.86
CA GLY A 84 11.50 -5.63 -9.35
C GLY A 84 12.63 -4.84 -8.70
N VAL A 85 12.50 -3.51 -8.59
CA VAL A 85 13.39 -2.67 -7.77
C VAL A 85 12.66 -2.31 -6.48
N TYR A 86 13.29 -2.54 -5.35
CA TYR A 86 12.74 -2.22 -4.04
C TYR A 86 13.67 -1.31 -3.24
N PHE A 87 13.09 -0.60 -2.27
CA PHE A 87 13.80 0.33 -1.41
C PHE A 87 13.31 0.25 0.04
N ALA A 88 14.21 0.49 0.98
CA ALA A 88 13.87 0.48 2.40
C ALA A 88 13.03 1.71 2.78
N ALA A 89 11.82 1.51 3.31
CA ALA A 89 10.90 2.62 3.63
C ALA A 89 11.51 3.65 4.59
N PHE A 90 12.31 3.17 5.55
CA PHE A 90 12.91 3.94 6.64
C PHE A 90 14.45 3.86 6.66
N GLY A 91 15.06 3.51 5.53
CA GLY A 91 16.49 3.24 5.44
C GLY A 91 16.88 1.87 6.00
N GLU A 92 18.13 1.46 5.76
CA GLU A 92 18.61 0.08 5.98
C GLU A 92 18.41 -0.46 7.40
N LYS A 93 18.35 0.42 8.41
CA LYS A 93 18.21 0.05 9.82
C LYS A 93 16.88 0.48 10.44
N ALA A 94 16.06 1.23 9.70
CA ALA A 94 14.84 1.86 10.20
C ALA A 94 15.02 2.51 11.59
N PRO A 95 15.93 3.48 11.76
CA PRO A 95 16.09 4.15 13.04
C PRO A 95 14.82 4.94 13.40
N VAL A 96 14.54 5.07 14.69
CA VAL A 96 13.45 5.93 15.18
C VAL A 96 13.67 7.36 14.68
N GLY A 97 12.60 7.97 14.18
CA GLY A 97 12.62 9.28 13.53
C GLY A 97 12.85 9.23 12.02
N ALA A 98 13.10 8.06 11.43
CA ALA A 98 13.13 7.90 9.98
C ALA A 98 11.75 8.19 9.37
N GLU A 99 11.74 8.78 8.17
CA GLU A 99 10.55 9.26 7.49
C GLU A 99 10.50 8.74 6.05
N LEU A 100 9.34 8.27 5.62
CA LEU A 100 8.98 8.04 4.22
C LEU A 100 8.10 9.21 3.77
N LEU A 101 8.52 9.97 2.76
CA LEU A 101 7.80 11.12 2.22
C LEU A 101 7.23 10.78 0.84
N LEU A 102 5.94 11.10 0.66
CA LEU A 102 5.17 10.91 -0.56
C LEU A 102 4.71 12.28 -1.06
N GLY A 103 5.18 12.67 -2.23
CA GLY A 103 4.86 13.94 -2.89
C GLY A 103 3.91 13.72 -4.05
N PHE A 104 2.89 14.57 -4.15
CA PHE A 104 1.82 14.46 -5.13
C PHE A 104 1.78 15.69 -6.04
N ASN A 105 1.15 15.54 -7.20
CA ASN A 105 1.00 16.62 -8.19
C ASN A 105 -0.07 17.66 -7.81
N ASP A 106 -1.04 17.28 -6.97
CA ASP A 106 -2.15 18.13 -6.53
C ASP A 106 -2.64 17.69 -5.14
N LYS A 107 -3.47 18.51 -4.50
CA LYS A 107 -4.13 18.18 -3.25
C LYS A 107 -5.18 17.10 -3.44
N PHE A 108 -5.35 16.28 -2.40
CA PHE A 108 -6.44 15.31 -2.37
C PHE A 108 -7.80 16.02 -2.31
N PRO A 109 -8.83 15.50 -3.01
CA PRO A 109 -10.19 16.01 -2.89
C PRO A 109 -10.67 15.97 -1.44
N PRO A 110 -11.05 17.12 -0.85
CA PRO A 110 -11.35 17.21 0.57
C PRO A 110 -12.62 16.42 0.91
N GLY A 111 -12.60 15.69 2.02
CA GLY A 111 -13.74 14.88 2.48
C GLY A 111 -13.94 13.57 1.71
N LYS A 112 -13.20 13.33 0.62
CA LYS A 112 -13.23 12.06 -0.12
C LYS A 112 -12.34 11.02 0.53
N GLU A 113 -12.69 9.76 0.36
CA GLU A 113 -11.85 8.67 0.82
C GLU A 113 -10.71 8.42 -0.17
N ILE A 114 -9.49 8.36 0.35
CA ILE A 114 -8.26 8.19 -0.42
C ILE A 114 -7.57 6.90 0.04
N HIS A 115 -7.13 6.10 -0.93
CA HIS A 115 -6.40 4.86 -0.71
C HIS A 115 -4.97 5.03 -1.26
N ILE A 116 -3.97 4.67 -0.46
CA ILE A 116 -2.59 4.51 -0.94
C ILE A 116 -2.17 3.07 -0.66
N SER A 117 -1.82 2.36 -1.72
CA SER A 117 -1.46 0.95 -1.69
C SER A 117 0.06 0.80 -1.69
N PHE A 118 0.57 -0.07 -0.83
CA PHE A 118 1.98 -0.39 -0.63
C PHE A 118 2.18 -1.87 -0.93
N VAL A 119 2.94 -2.16 -1.98
CA VAL A 119 3.39 -3.50 -2.32
C VAL A 119 4.80 -3.66 -1.77
N LEU A 120 4.94 -4.52 -0.77
CA LEU A 120 6.23 -4.80 -0.15
C LEU A 120 6.89 -5.99 -0.86
N PHE A 121 8.22 -6.04 -0.83
CA PHE A 121 8.95 -7.24 -1.18
C PHE A 121 8.89 -8.22 0.00
N GLU A 122 8.13 -9.29 -0.17
CA GLU A 122 7.81 -10.27 0.88
C GLU A 122 8.30 -11.70 0.54
N GLU A 123 9.03 -11.90 -0.56
CA GLU A 123 9.42 -13.24 -1.03
C GLU A 123 10.33 -13.99 -0.04
N ASP A 124 11.14 -13.26 0.73
CA ASP A 124 12.00 -13.82 1.77
C ASP A 124 11.26 -14.03 3.11
N LEU A 125 9.99 -13.60 3.22
CA LEU A 125 9.17 -13.79 4.42
C LEU A 125 8.53 -15.18 4.40
N SER A 126 8.62 -15.89 5.53
CA SER A 126 7.87 -17.13 5.70
C SER A 126 6.38 -16.85 5.58
N SER A 127 5.64 -17.58 4.74
CA SER A 127 4.19 -17.45 4.67
C SER A 127 3.61 -17.58 6.09
N PRO A 128 2.69 -16.69 6.51
CA PRO A 128 2.03 -16.83 7.79
C PRO A 128 1.45 -18.25 7.88
N GLY A 129 1.84 -19.01 8.90
CA GLY A 129 1.44 -20.40 9.03
C GLY A 129 -0.08 -20.52 8.92
N SER A 130 -0.56 -21.26 7.92
CA SER A 130 -1.97 -21.62 7.81
C SER A 130 -2.27 -22.72 8.83
N HIS A 131 -2.32 -22.34 10.11
CA HIS A 131 -2.85 -23.16 11.18
C HIS A 131 -4.22 -22.62 11.54
N GLY A 132 -5.21 -23.51 11.51
CA GLY A 132 -6.63 -23.17 11.36
C GLY A 132 -7.17 -22.13 12.35
N GLY A 133 -7.99 -21.24 11.81
CA GLY A 133 -9.12 -20.62 12.51
C GLY A 133 -8.82 -19.47 13.48
N ALA A 134 -7.57 -19.25 13.90
CA ALA A 134 -7.23 -18.09 14.73
C ALA A 134 -6.56 -17.02 13.87
N ARG A 135 -7.22 -15.87 13.70
CA ARG A 135 -6.51 -14.65 13.26
C ARG A 135 -5.49 -14.33 14.34
N GLU A 136 -4.23 -14.70 14.15
CA GLU A 136 -3.14 -14.21 14.99
C GLU A 136 -3.21 -12.68 14.95
N GLN A 137 -3.50 -12.06 16.11
CA GLN A 137 -3.37 -10.63 16.30
C GLN A 137 -1.88 -10.31 16.34
N VAL A 138 -1.24 -10.33 15.17
CA VAL A 138 0.12 -9.82 15.01
C VAL A 138 0.05 -8.33 15.31
N SER A 139 0.62 -7.92 16.43
CA SER A 139 0.79 -6.51 16.78
C SER A 139 2.21 -6.11 16.39
N PRO A 140 2.39 -5.11 15.51
CA PRO A 140 3.72 -4.73 15.05
C PRO A 140 4.52 -4.13 16.21
N SER A 141 5.79 -4.52 16.30
CA SER A 141 6.74 -3.95 17.27
C SER A 141 7.10 -2.48 16.94
N ALA A 142 6.90 -2.07 15.69
CA ALA A 142 7.08 -0.71 15.21
C ALA A 142 5.76 0.07 15.29
N HIS A 143 5.86 1.35 15.62
CA HIS A 143 4.74 2.27 15.61
C HIS A 143 5.04 3.44 14.68
N VAL A 144 4.19 3.61 13.68
CA VAL A 144 4.31 4.69 12.69
C VAL A 144 3.18 5.69 12.84
N VAL A 145 3.49 6.95 12.55
CA VAL A 145 2.53 8.05 12.51
C VAL A 145 2.53 8.64 11.11
N TRP A 146 1.34 8.90 10.59
CA TRP A 146 1.16 9.55 9.30
C TRP A 146 0.86 11.02 9.53
N ASP A 147 1.53 11.90 8.79
CA ASP A 147 1.27 13.34 8.78
C ASP A 147 1.05 13.80 7.34
N TYR A 148 0.37 14.93 7.16
CA TYR A 148 0.29 15.65 5.89
C TYR A 148 0.79 17.08 6.08
N LEU A 149 1.26 17.69 4.98
CA LEU A 149 1.63 19.10 4.98
C LEU A 149 0.37 19.94 4.86
N SER A 150 0.01 20.64 5.94
CA SER A 150 -1.09 21.58 6.00
C SER A 150 -0.66 22.99 5.62
N ARG A 151 -1.65 23.86 5.37
CA ARG A 151 -1.47 25.24 4.97
C ARG A 151 -0.44 25.96 5.83
N GLY A 152 0.55 26.57 5.16
CA GLY A 152 1.63 27.31 5.82
C GLY A 152 2.84 26.43 6.15
N GLY A 153 2.96 25.26 5.50
CA GLY A 153 4.10 24.36 5.63
C GLY A 153 4.21 23.68 6.99
N LYS A 154 3.09 23.48 7.68
CA LYS A 154 3.05 22.79 8.97
C LYS A 154 2.73 21.31 8.75
N TRP A 155 3.35 20.43 9.53
CA TRP A 155 2.95 19.02 9.56
C TRP A 155 1.84 18.83 10.58
N ASP A 156 0.69 18.34 10.11
CA ASP A 156 -0.44 17.92 10.95
C ASP A 156 -0.68 16.41 10.79
N GLU A 157 -1.15 15.78 11.86
CA GLU A 157 -1.37 14.33 11.89
C GLU A 157 -2.50 13.92 10.92
N LEU A 158 -2.24 12.92 10.09
CA LEU A 158 -3.19 12.33 9.17
C LEU A 158 -3.90 11.15 9.84
N THR A 159 -5.14 11.37 10.27
CA THR A 159 -5.94 10.29 10.87
C THR A 159 -6.35 9.26 9.82
N LEU A 160 -5.83 8.04 9.96
CA LEU A 160 -6.21 6.91 9.12
C LEU A 160 -7.56 6.33 9.57
N LYS A 161 -8.42 6.05 8.59
CA LYS A 161 -9.62 5.21 8.79
C LYS A 161 -9.27 3.73 8.91
N LYS A 162 -8.26 3.29 8.15
CA LYS A 162 -7.81 1.90 8.10
C LYS A 162 -6.35 1.83 7.68
N ASP A 163 -5.60 0.93 8.29
CA ASP A 163 -4.25 0.54 7.86
C ASP A 163 -4.20 -0.99 7.79
N THR A 164 -4.11 -1.56 6.58
CA THR A 164 -3.93 -3.01 6.41
C THR A 164 -2.47 -3.41 6.27
N THR A 165 -1.56 -2.45 6.05
CA THR A 165 -0.11 -2.66 5.99
C THR A 165 0.48 -3.06 7.34
N LEU A 166 -0.28 -2.84 8.42
CA LEU A 166 0.10 -3.11 9.79
C LEU A 166 1.42 -2.39 10.12
N ALA A 167 1.39 -1.06 10.04
CA ALA A 167 2.58 -0.22 10.17
C ALA A 167 3.68 -0.60 9.16
N LEU A 168 3.32 -0.80 7.89
CA LEU A 168 4.24 -1.21 6.82
C LEU A 168 5.03 -2.48 7.16
N THR A 169 4.45 -3.46 7.86
CA THR A 169 5.09 -4.77 8.06
C THR A 169 4.67 -5.79 7.00
N ARG A 170 3.64 -5.48 6.20
CA ARG A 170 3.18 -6.27 5.07
C ARG A 170 2.61 -5.42 3.96
N SER A 171 2.46 -6.02 2.79
CA SER A 171 1.69 -5.43 1.68
C SER A 171 0.25 -5.11 2.13
N GLY A 172 -0.27 -4.00 1.64
CA GLY A 172 -1.61 -3.53 2.01
C GLY A 172 -1.85 -2.09 1.60
N ARG A 173 -2.82 -1.44 2.22
CA ARG A 173 -3.18 -0.05 1.94
C ARG A 173 -3.53 0.70 3.21
N ILE A 174 -3.30 2.00 3.16
CA ILE A 174 -3.87 2.95 4.11
C ILE A 174 -5.08 3.62 3.48
N VAL A 175 -6.08 3.89 4.31
CA VAL A 175 -7.31 4.58 3.94
C VAL A 175 -7.48 5.77 4.85
N PHE A 176 -7.70 6.94 4.28
CA PHE A 176 -7.93 8.18 5.02
C PHE A 176 -8.93 9.07 4.29
N THR A 177 -9.35 10.16 4.93
CA THR A 177 -10.15 11.20 4.28
C THR A 177 -9.24 12.34 3.84
N GLY A 178 -9.37 12.78 2.58
CA GLY A 178 -8.61 13.90 2.03
C GLY A 178 -8.72 15.14 2.92
N PRO A 179 -7.59 15.70 3.41
CA PRO A 179 -7.60 16.83 4.34
C PRO A 179 -8.09 18.11 3.65
N SER A 180 -8.89 18.91 4.37
CA SER A 180 -9.47 20.16 3.84
C SER A 180 -8.52 21.34 3.80
N ASP A 181 -7.39 21.24 4.50
CA ASP A 181 -6.42 22.30 4.72
C ASP A 181 -4.99 21.87 4.37
N MET A 182 -4.85 20.97 3.40
CA MET A 182 -3.56 20.67 2.78
C MET A 182 -2.92 21.94 2.22
N ASP A 183 -1.59 22.00 2.17
CA ASP A 183 -0.87 23.15 1.63
C ASP A 183 -1.27 23.45 0.17
N GLU A 184 -1.13 24.71 -0.25
CA GLU A 184 -1.55 25.19 -1.58
C GLU A 184 -0.48 25.01 -2.66
N LYS A 185 0.74 24.62 -2.29
CA LYS A 185 1.87 24.46 -3.24
C LYS A 185 2.61 23.14 -3.09
N ASP A 186 2.68 22.62 -1.87
CA ASP A 186 3.48 21.46 -1.53
C ASP A 186 2.60 20.32 -1.00
N TYR A 187 2.28 19.36 -1.86
CA TYR A 187 1.34 18.27 -1.53
C TYR A 187 2.11 17.06 -1.01
N TRP A 188 2.36 17.02 0.29
CA TRP A 188 3.10 15.93 0.92
C TRP A 188 2.31 15.19 1.99
N ILE A 189 2.49 13.87 2.00
CA ILE A 189 2.22 13.00 3.14
C ILE A 189 3.56 12.41 3.59
N ARG A 190 3.77 12.27 4.89
CA ARG A 190 4.89 11.50 5.43
C ARG A 190 4.42 10.43 6.39
N CYS A 191 5.15 9.33 6.42
CA CYS A 191 5.07 8.31 7.45
C CYS A 191 6.34 8.38 8.28
N ARG A 192 6.23 8.50 9.60
CA ARG A 192 7.37 8.56 10.52
C ARG A 192 7.40 7.33 11.40
N LEU A 193 8.56 6.71 11.54
CA LEU A 193 8.78 5.72 12.59
C LEU A 193 8.92 6.43 13.93
N GLU A 194 7.84 6.49 14.71
CA GLU A 194 7.82 7.23 15.98
C GLU A 194 8.54 6.47 17.10
N LYS A 195 8.33 5.15 17.18
CA LYS A 195 8.93 4.31 18.22
C LYS A 195 8.96 2.84 17.80
N GLY A 196 9.74 2.06 18.54
CA GLY A 196 9.88 0.64 18.32
C GLY A 196 10.94 0.31 17.27
N ARG A 197 10.86 -0.89 16.72
CA ARG A 197 11.77 -1.38 15.67
C ARG A 197 11.06 -2.38 14.77
N TYR A 198 11.53 -2.45 13.53
CA TYR A 198 11.18 -3.54 12.62
C TYR A 198 12.09 -4.75 12.88
N GLU A 199 11.52 -5.94 12.88
CA GLU A 199 12.31 -7.19 12.87
C GLU A 199 12.93 -7.40 11.49
N ILE A 200 12.13 -7.13 10.46
CA ILE A 200 12.55 -7.11 9.06
C ILE A 200 12.17 -5.73 8.52
N VAL A 201 13.17 -4.97 8.09
CA VAL A 201 12.98 -3.62 7.57
C VAL A 201 12.12 -3.69 6.31
N PRO A 202 11.04 -2.90 6.22
CA PRO A 202 10.16 -2.96 5.07
C PRO A 202 10.85 -2.49 3.80
N GLN A 203 10.90 -3.39 2.83
CA GLN A 203 11.34 -3.12 1.47
C GLN A 203 10.09 -2.90 0.63
N ILE A 204 9.91 -1.69 0.10
CA ILE A 204 8.79 -1.33 -0.75
C ILE A 204 9.19 -1.57 -2.20
N ASN A 205 8.38 -2.34 -2.92
CA ASN A 205 8.48 -2.53 -4.36
C ASN A 205 7.69 -1.44 -5.09
N ARG A 206 6.43 -1.21 -4.70
CA ARG A 206 5.56 -0.19 -5.31
C ARG A 206 4.71 0.54 -4.28
N ILE A 207 4.48 1.83 -4.54
CA ILE A 207 3.48 2.69 -3.92
C ILE A 207 2.57 3.17 -5.04
N LEU A 208 1.28 2.92 -4.87
CA LEU A 208 0.27 3.13 -5.90
C LEU A 208 -0.89 3.97 -5.35
N LEU A 209 -1.39 4.87 -6.20
CA LEU A 209 -2.69 5.50 -6.06
C LEU A 209 -3.69 4.82 -6.99
N ASN A 210 -4.98 5.00 -6.72
CA ASN A 210 -6.05 4.48 -7.57
C ASN A 210 -5.95 2.96 -7.79
N ALA A 211 -5.62 2.22 -6.73
CA ALA A 211 -5.36 0.79 -6.73
C ALA A 211 -6.12 0.04 -5.62
#